data_AF-Q7ME45-F1
#
_entry.id   AF-Q7ME45-F1
#
_cell.length_a   1.000
_cell.length_b   1.000
_cell.length_c   1.000
_cell.angle_alpha   90.00
_cell.angle_beta   90.00
_cell.angle_gamma   90.00
#
_symmetry.space_group_name_H-M   'P 1'
#
loop_
_entity.id
_entity.type
_entity.pdbx_description
1 polymer ?
#
loop_
_entity_poly.entity_id
_entity_poly.type
_entity_poly.pdbx_seq_one_letter_code
_entity_poly.pdbx_strand_id
1 'polypeptide(L)'
;MIIDTDYTSLSVVDENIRHYYSENVRERVIGYTEPNEEGESSPIVESYTVIVLNQPDKVTYQDVEQRRGERKPWDLVVKPELERAIAWEEFKVNHNQYLDWLDALALWEKDQPTEPVWDEGSGEYIDQVVSRPVRPSVDLSNRRSVYELQVEEYQADYEHFLGTYTDLYRDDLLVVIRVPDTEPKSDSDIADYHAELAIKTRFNAVYADIEYNGHCYQMGQGKDGIYGIDNFKNVLTSIAIDPSKEGETVYWITASNEVEPLSYSDIKAIIGSFNERQRRIFVEYSAWRKGDRLSLFTCS
;
A
#
# COMPACT_ATOMS: atom_id res chain seq x y z
N MET A 1 -2.89 -31.97 7.24
CA MET A 1 -2.74 -33.40 7.61
C MET A 1 -3.96 -33.89 8.36
N ILE A 2 -4.47 -35.08 8.03
CA ILE A 2 -5.59 -35.73 8.73
C ILE A 2 -5.01 -36.83 9.62
N ILE A 3 -5.35 -36.83 10.91
CA ILE A 3 -4.83 -37.79 11.89
C ILE A 3 -6.02 -38.51 12.55
N ASP A 4 -5.97 -39.84 12.58
CA ASP A 4 -6.98 -40.64 13.30
C ASP A 4 -6.83 -40.44 14.81
N THR A 5 -7.96 -40.40 15.51
CA THR A 5 -8.00 -40.14 16.95
C THR A 5 -8.74 -41.25 17.67
N ASP A 6 -8.52 -41.36 18.99
CA ASP A 6 -9.18 -42.37 19.84
C ASP A 6 -10.59 -41.93 20.28
N TYR A 7 -11.08 -40.78 19.83
CA TYR A 7 -12.42 -40.31 20.14
C TYR A 7 -13.49 -41.18 19.46
N THR A 8 -14.51 -41.55 20.23
CA THR A 8 -15.64 -42.34 19.73
C THR A 8 -16.68 -41.50 19.00
N SER A 9 -16.76 -40.20 19.27
CA SER A 9 -17.68 -39.25 18.62
C SER A 9 -17.23 -37.80 18.86
N LEU A 10 -17.69 -36.85 18.01
CA LEU A 10 -17.38 -35.43 18.19
C LEU A 10 -17.93 -34.83 19.48
N SER A 11 -18.99 -35.42 20.07
CA SER A 11 -19.55 -34.94 21.34
C SER A 11 -18.64 -35.15 22.55
N VAL A 12 -17.65 -36.05 22.45
CA VAL A 12 -16.67 -36.30 23.52
C VAL A 12 -15.51 -35.30 23.46
N VAL A 13 -15.32 -34.64 22.31
CA VAL A 13 -14.31 -33.60 22.15
C VAL A 13 -14.77 -32.31 22.82
N ASP A 14 -13.86 -31.68 23.57
CA ASP A 14 -14.10 -30.38 24.21
C ASP A 14 -14.59 -29.35 23.18
N GLU A 15 -15.64 -28.63 23.54
CA GLU A 15 -16.31 -27.69 22.65
C GLU A 15 -15.37 -26.61 22.10
N ASN A 16 -14.35 -26.20 22.86
CA ASN A 16 -13.40 -25.18 22.46
C ASN A 16 -12.48 -25.62 21.32
N ILE A 17 -12.28 -26.93 21.13
CA ILE A 17 -11.37 -27.48 20.10
C ILE A 17 -12.09 -28.37 19.09
N ARG A 18 -13.37 -28.69 19.30
CA ARG A 18 -14.16 -29.60 18.45
C ARG A 18 -14.12 -29.21 16.97
N HIS A 19 -14.05 -27.91 16.65
CA HIS A 19 -14.00 -27.42 15.28
C HIS A 19 -12.72 -27.84 14.51
N TYR A 20 -11.67 -28.28 15.20
CA TYR A 20 -10.49 -28.90 14.57
C TYR A 20 -10.71 -30.37 14.18
N TYR A 21 -11.81 -30.99 14.61
CA TYR A 21 -12.09 -32.40 14.36
C TYR A 21 -13.25 -32.57 13.38
N SER A 22 -13.27 -33.70 12.68
CA SER A 22 -14.38 -34.08 11.81
C SER A 22 -14.64 -35.58 11.85
N GLU A 23 -15.84 -35.97 11.44
CA GLU A 23 -16.20 -37.37 11.22
C GLU A 23 -15.75 -37.81 9.83
N ASN A 24 -15.09 -38.96 9.76
CA ASN A 24 -14.69 -39.60 8.52
C ASN A 24 -15.27 -41.02 8.49
N VAL A 25 -16.17 -41.28 7.53
CA VAL A 25 -16.74 -42.61 7.32
C VAL A 25 -15.79 -43.42 6.45
N ARG A 26 -15.38 -44.59 6.93
CA ARG A 26 -14.49 -45.52 6.24
C ARG A 26 -15.12 -46.88 6.15
N GLU A 27 -14.61 -47.69 5.24
CA GLU A 27 -15.03 -49.08 5.07
C GLU A 27 -13.91 -50.02 5.51
N ARG A 28 -14.28 -51.08 6.22
CA ARG A 28 -13.38 -52.21 6.52
C ARG A 28 -13.95 -53.48 5.95
N VAL A 29 -13.09 -54.36 5.46
CA VAL A 29 -13.49 -55.69 4.99
C VAL A 29 -13.71 -56.57 6.23
N ILE A 30 -14.94 -57.05 6.41
CA ILE A 30 -15.33 -57.92 7.53
C ILE A 30 -15.43 -59.39 7.13
N GLY A 31 -15.33 -59.70 5.83
CA GLY A 31 -15.38 -61.06 5.31
C GLY A 31 -15.35 -61.09 3.79
N TYR A 32 -15.55 -62.26 3.23
CA TYR A 32 -15.70 -62.46 1.79
C TYR A 32 -16.95 -63.28 1.53
N THR A 33 -17.61 -63.00 0.41
CA THR A 33 -18.71 -63.82 -0.10
C THR A 33 -18.22 -65.21 -0.50
N GLU A 34 -19.13 -66.19 -0.50
CA GLU A 34 -18.81 -67.53 -0.99
C GLU A 34 -18.33 -67.46 -2.45
N PRO A 35 -17.35 -68.28 -2.86
CA PRO A 35 -16.83 -68.27 -4.23
C PRO A 35 -17.96 -68.50 -5.24
N ASN A 36 -18.01 -67.68 -6.29
CA ASN A 36 -18.92 -67.91 -7.41
C ASN A 36 -18.51 -69.17 -8.21
N GLU A 37 -19.27 -69.53 -9.25
CA GLU A 37 -19.01 -70.71 -10.10
C GLU A 37 -17.65 -70.67 -10.82
N GLU A 38 -17.02 -69.49 -10.89
CA GLU A 38 -15.68 -69.25 -11.47
C GLU A 38 -14.56 -69.24 -10.39
N GLY A 39 -14.92 -69.40 -9.10
CA GLY A 39 -14.00 -69.47 -7.97
C GLY A 39 -13.63 -68.11 -7.37
N GLU A 40 -14.30 -67.03 -7.75
CA GLU A 40 -14.02 -65.67 -7.26
C GLU A 40 -14.90 -65.30 -6.06
N SER A 41 -14.29 -64.69 -5.03
CA SER A 41 -14.98 -64.18 -3.85
C SER A 41 -14.89 -62.65 -3.80
N SER A 42 -16.01 -61.98 -3.54
CA SER A 42 -16.06 -60.53 -3.35
C SER A 42 -15.99 -60.14 -1.87
N PRO A 43 -15.27 -59.07 -1.49
CA PRO A 43 -15.18 -58.61 -0.10
C PRO A 43 -16.54 -58.09 0.41
N ILE A 44 -16.87 -58.45 1.64
CA ILE A 44 -17.99 -57.88 2.42
C ILE A 44 -17.42 -56.71 3.22
N VAL A 45 -17.93 -55.50 2.99
CA VAL A 45 -17.48 -54.28 3.65
C VAL A 45 -18.47 -53.79 4.69
N GLU A 46 -17.97 -53.22 5.78
CA GLU A 46 -18.73 -52.55 6.83
C GLU A 46 -18.25 -51.10 6.97
N SER A 47 -19.20 -50.15 6.94
CA SER A 47 -18.90 -48.74 7.20
C SER A 47 -18.75 -48.48 8.69
N TYR A 48 -17.72 -47.74 9.09
CA TYR A 48 -17.50 -47.27 10.45
C TYR A 48 -17.03 -45.81 10.45
N THR A 49 -17.37 -45.08 11.51
CA THR A 49 -16.99 -43.66 11.67
C THR A 49 -15.72 -43.55 12.50
N VAL A 50 -14.75 -42.77 12.01
CA VAL A 50 -13.53 -42.39 12.72
C VAL A 50 -13.56 -40.89 12.95
N ILE A 51 -13.22 -40.46 14.16
CA ILE A 51 -12.98 -39.04 14.44
C ILE A 51 -11.56 -38.70 14.04
N VAL A 52 -11.40 -37.71 13.17
CA VAL A 52 -10.11 -37.28 12.66
C VAL A 52 -9.81 -35.84 13.06
N LEU A 53 -8.54 -35.57 13.33
CA LEU A 53 -8.00 -34.24 13.61
C LEU A 53 -7.50 -33.60 12.31
N ASN A 54 -8.07 -32.43 11.98
CA ASN A 54 -7.69 -31.61 10.84
C ASN A 54 -6.55 -30.66 11.26
N GLN A 55 -5.33 -31.20 11.25
CA GLN A 55 -4.15 -30.44 11.60
C GLN A 55 -3.64 -29.66 10.37
N PRO A 56 -3.44 -28.34 10.44
CA PRO A 56 -2.77 -27.58 9.38
C PRO A 56 -1.30 -27.99 9.27
N ASP A 57 -0.70 -27.75 8.10
CA ASP A 57 0.72 -28.04 7.91
C ASP A 57 1.57 -27.18 8.84
N LYS A 58 2.65 -27.78 9.36
CA LYS A 58 3.59 -27.06 10.22
C LYS A 58 4.40 -26.06 9.40
N VAL A 59 3.97 -24.80 9.44
CA VAL A 59 4.67 -23.64 8.87
C VAL A 59 4.83 -22.60 9.98
N THR A 60 5.99 -21.97 10.06
CA THR A 60 6.32 -21.01 11.12
C THR A 60 6.65 -19.64 10.54
N TYR A 61 6.61 -18.60 11.37
CA TYR A 61 7.04 -17.26 10.95
C TYR A 61 8.51 -17.19 10.51
N GLN A 62 9.36 -18.12 10.97
CA GLN A 62 10.72 -18.25 10.47
C GLN A 62 10.77 -18.67 8.99
N ASP A 63 9.85 -19.55 8.56
CA ASP A 63 9.74 -19.95 7.16
C ASP A 63 9.30 -18.77 6.28
N VAL A 64 8.37 -17.94 6.78
CA VAL A 64 7.93 -16.70 6.12
C VAL A 64 9.09 -15.72 5.97
N GLU A 65 9.84 -15.46 7.04
CA GLU A 65 11.05 -14.63 7.01
C GLU A 65 12.10 -15.15 6.02
N GLN A 66 12.27 -16.47 5.94
CA GLN A 66 13.16 -17.06 4.95
C GLN A 66 12.69 -16.72 3.52
N ARG A 67 11.38 -16.83 3.20
CA ARG A 67 10.86 -16.46 1.87
C ARG A 67 11.06 -14.97 1.56
N ARG A 68 10.89 -14.10 2.56
CA ARG A 68 11.19 -12.65 2.45
C ARG A 68 12.67 -12.41 2.17
N GLY A 69 13.56 -13.07 2.92
CA GLY A 69 15.01 -13.01 2.72
C GLY A 69 15.46 -13.51 1.34
N GLU A 70 14.78 -14.53 0.82
CA GLU A 70 14.93 -15.03 -0.56
C GLU A 70 14.32 -14.10 -1.62
N ARG A 71 13.71 -12.97 -1.22
CA ARG A 71 13.03 -12.00 -2.09
C ARG A 71 11.95 -12.63 -2.97
N LYS A 72 11.22 -13.62 -2.44
CA LYS A 72 10.10 -14.24 -3.16
C LYS A 72 8.96 -13.21 -3.32
N PRO A 73 8.15 -13.33 -4.40
CA PRO A 73 7.02 -12.43 -4.60
C PRO A 73 6.03 -12.49 -3.44
N TRP A 74 5.54 -11.33 -2.99
CA TRP A 74 4.63 -11.23 -1.85
C TRP A 74 3.35 -12.04 -2.07
N ASP A 75 2.57 -11.69 -3.10
CA ASP A 75 1.25 -12.27 -3.34
C ASP A 75 1.27 -13.76 -3.70
N LEU A 76 2.33 -14.23 -4.38
CA LEU A 76 2.39 -15.59 -4.90
C LEU A 76 3.04 -16.58 -3.93
N VAL A 77 3.87 -16.11 -2.99
CA VAL A 77 4.68 -17.00 -2.14
C VAL A 77 4.64 -16.59 -0.67
N VAL A 78 4.99 -15.34 -0.35
CA VAL A 78 5.17 -14.93 1.06
C VAL A 78 3.83 -14.87 1.78
N LYS A 79 2.83 -14.23 1.18
CA LYS A 79 1.49 -14.10 1.77
C LYS A 79 0.81 -15.45 1.98
N PRO A 80 0.76 -16.38 1.00
CA PRO A 80 0.24 -17.73 1.24
C PRO A 80 1.00 -18.50 2.34
N GLU A 81 2.33 -18.37 2.42
CA GLU A 81 3.11 -19.01 3.49
C GLU A 81 2.80 -18.40 4.86
N LEU A 82 2.57 -17.08 4.92
CA LEU A 82 2.13 -16.38 6.12
C LEU A 82 0.75 -16.83 6.58
N GLU A 83 -0.21 -16.97 5.67
CA GLU A 83 -1.54 -17.51 5.99
C GLU A 83 -1.46 -18.93 6.57
N ARG A 84 -0.57 -19.78 6.02
CA ARG A 84 -0.30 -21.12 6.57
C ARG A 84 0.37 -21.06 7.94
N ALA A 85 1.30 -20.14 8.15
CA ALA A 85 1.95 -19.93 9.44
C ALA A 85 0.94 -19.48 10.52
N ILE A 86 0.02 -18.59 10.16
CA ILE A 86 -1.07 -18.12 11.01
C ILE A 86 -1.99 -19.30 11.37
N ALA A 87 -2.43 -20.08 10.39
CA ALA A 87 -3.27 -21.25 10.64
C ALA A 87 -2.59 -22.28 11.56
N TRP A 88 -1.29 -22.50 11.37
CA TRP A 88 -0.50 -23.38 12.25
C TRP A 88 -0.35 -22.82 13.66
N GLU A 89 -0.06 -21.53 13.82
CA GLU A 89 0.00 -20.89 15.14
C GLU A 89 -1.33 -20.99 15.87
N GLU A 90 -2.43 -20.66 15.20
CA GLU A 90 -3.77 -20.73 15.79
C GLU A 90 -4.11 -22.14 16.23
N PHE A 91 -3.82 -23.14 15.40
CA PHE A 91 -3.95 -24.54 15.81
C PHE A 91 -3.05 -24.87 17.00
N LYS A 92 -1.74 -24.57 16.93
CA LYS A 92 -0.80 -24.91 18.00
C LYS A 92 -1.20 -24.29 19.35
N VAL A 93 -1.64 -23.04 19.37
CA VAL A 93 -2.03 -22.31 20.58
C VAL A 93 -3.41 -22.77 21.08
N ASN A 94 -4.41 -22.81 20.20
CA ASN A 94 -5.79 -23.05 20.61
C ASN A 94 -6.14 -24.54 20.71
N HIS A 95 -5.32 -25.44 20.17
CA HIS A 95 -5.47 -26.89 20.29
C HIS A 95 -4.40 -27.50 21.20
N ASN A 96 -3.13 -27.54 20.77
CA ASN A 96 -2.09 -28.30 21.50
C ASN A 96 -1.81 -27.70 22.87
N GLN A 97 -1.50 -26.39 22.92
CA GLN A 97 -1.21 -25.72 24.19
C GLN A 97 -2.47 -25.61 25.06
N TYR A 98 -3.65 -25.56 24.45
CA TYR A 98 -4.91 -25.60 25.19
C TYR A 98 -5.11 -26.93 25.92
N LEU A 99 -4.81 -28.06 25.28
CA LEU A 99 -4.85 -29.38 25.91
C LEU A 99 -3.83 -29.48 27.05
N ASP A 100 -2.59 -29.03 26.81
CA ASP A 100 -1.56 -28.97 27.86
C ASP A 100 -2.01 -28.10 29.06
N TRP A 101 -2.68 -26.98 28.77
CA TRP A 101 -3.24 -26.09 29.79
C TRP A 101 -4.41 -26.74 30.55
N LEU A 102 -5.30 -27.49 29.88
CA LEU A 102 -6.38 -28.22 30.54
C LEU A 102 -5.84 -29.26 31.53
N ASP A 103 -4.81 -30.01 31.14
CA ASP A 103 -4.18 -31.00 32.01
C ASP A 103 -3.49 -30.34 33.21
N ALA A 104 -2.71 -29.28 32.98
CA ALA A 104 -2.07 -28.51 34.03
C ALA A 104 -3.10 -27.87 34.98
N LEU A 105 -4.21 -27.39 34.43
CA LEU A 105 -5.29 -26.81 35.19
C LEU A 105 -5.99 -27.85 36.07
N ALA A 106 -6.32 -29.02 35.54
CA ALA A 106 -6.96 -30.09 36.30
C ALA A 106 -6.07 -30.55 37.46
N LEU A 107 -4.75 -30.62 37.24
CA LEU A 107 -3.78 -30.94 38.30
C LEU A 107 -3.74 -29.84 39.37
N TRP A 108 -3.69 -28.58 38.95
CA TRP A 108 -3.72 -27.44 39.88
C TRP A 108 -5.02 -27.39 40.70
N GLU A 109 -6.17 -27.67 40.08
CA GLU A 109 -7.48 -27.71 40.75
C GLU A 109 -7.54 -28.82 41.80
N LYS A 110 -6.94 -29.97 41.50
CA LYS A 110 -6.86 -31.12 42.42
C LYS A 110 -5.91 -30.87 43.59
N ASP A 111 -4.70 -30.38 43.31
CA ASP A 111 -3.62 -30.35 44.30
C ASP A 111 -3.55 -29.04 45.08
N GLN A 112 -4.11 -27.93 44.55
CA GLN A 112 -4.04 -26.57 45.10
C GLN A 112 -2.64 -26.25 45.67
N PRO A 113 -1.58 -26.37 44.83
CA PRO A 113 -0.21 -26.29 45.31
C PRO A 113 0.06 -24.94 45.97
N THR A 114 0.82 -24.95 47.05
CA THR A 114 1.23 -23.75 47.78
C THR A 114 2.73 -23.49 47.67
N GLU A 115 3.10 -22.22 47.76
CA GLU A 115 4.48 -21.76 47.87
C GLU A 115 4.65 -20.87 49.10
N PRO A 116 5.79 -20.95 49.82
CA PRO A 116 6.04 -20.11 50.97
C PRO A 116 6.34 -18.67 50.52
N VAL A 117 5.53 -17.72 50.97
CA VAL A 117 5.66 -16.29 50.69
C VAL A 117 5.88 -15.53 52.00
N TRP A 118 6.83 -14.61 52.00
CA TRP A 118 7.12 -13.79 53.17
C TRP A 118 5.99 -12.78 53.40
N ASP A 119 5.36 -12.82 54.58
CA ASP A 119 4.35 -11.86 54.98
C ASP A 119 4.94 -10.80 55.92
N GLU A 120 5.00 -9.54 55.45
CA GLU A 120 5.55 -8.42 56.22
C GLU A 120 4.72 -8.10 57.47
N GLY A 121 3.42 -8.46 57.50
CA GLY A 121 2.54 -8.19 58.63
C GLY A 121 2.75 -9.14 59.82
N SER A 122 2.95 -10.43 59.54
CA SER A 122 3.23 -11.46 60.56
C SER A 122 4.72 -11.67 60.83
N GLY A 123 5.60 -11.28 59.91
CA GLY A 123 7.04 -11.51 60.01
C GLY A 123 7.44 -12.98 59.84
N GLU A 124 6.59 -13.78 59.20
CA GLU A 124 6.79 -15.21 58.95
C GLU A 124 6.51 -15.56 57.47
N TYR A 125 6.94 -16.77 57.05
CA TYR A 125 6.54 -17.31 55.75
C TYR A 125 5.16 -17.96 55.88
N ILE A 126 4.22 -17.56 55.02
CA ILE A 126 2.90 -18.17 54.89
C ILE A 126 2.81 -18.98 53.60
N ASP A 127 2.08 -20.09 53.63
CA ASP A 127 1.80 -20.86 52.43
C ASP A 127 0.72 -20.15 51.60
N GLN A 128 1.12 -19.59 50.45
CA GLN A 128 0.21 -18.98 49.48
C GLN A 128 -0.06 -19.95 48.34
N VAL A 129 -1.33 -20.09 47.95
CA VAL A 129 -1.68 -20.92 46.78
C VAL A 129 -1.04 -20.33 45.53
N VAL A 130 -0.29 -21.15 44.80
CA VAL A 130 0.35 -20.80 43.54
C VAL A 130 -0.72 -20.36 42.56
N SER A 131 -0.42 -19.34 41.74
CA SER A 131 -1.36 -18.82 40.75
C SER A 131 -1.83 -19.91 39.79
N ARG A 132 -3.13 -19.87 39.44
CA ARG A 132 -3.74 -20.76 38.45
C ARG A 132 -3.01 -20.65 37.11
N PRO A 133 -2.79 -21.77 36.38
CA PRO A 133 -2.24 -21.73 35.03
C PRO A 133 -3.05 -20.82 34.10
N VAL A 134 -2.36 -19.95 33.36
CA VAL A 134 -2.98 -19.00 32.42
C VAL A 134 -3.24 -19.69 31.09
N ARG A 135 -4.44 -19.48 30.52
CA ARG A 135 -4.80 -20.02 29.21
C ARG A 135 -3.87 -19.42 28.15
N PRO A 136 -3.29 -20.22 27.24
CA PRO A 136 -2.44 -19.71 26.18
C PRO A 136 -3.23 -18.83 25.21
N SER A 137 -2.54 -17.84 24.63
CA SER A 137 -3.10 -16.89 23.67
C SER A 137 -2.11 -16.62 22.54
N VAL A 138 -2.63 -16.25 21.37
CA VAL A 138 -1.84 -15.88 20.19
C VAL A 138 -1.05 -14.61 20.46
N ASP A 139 0.23 -14.59 20.06
CA ASP A 139 1.07 -13.39 20.12
C ASP A 139 0.99 -12.60 18.81
N LEU A 140 0.16 -11.56 18.81
CA LEU A 140 -0.02 -10.69 17.66
C LEU A 140 1.25 -9.91 17.28
N SER A 141 2.19 -9.70 18.21
CA SER A 141 3.43 -8.99 17.91
C SER A 141 4.33 -9.83 17.00
N ASN A 142 4.45 -11.12 17.29
CA ASN A 142 5.17 -12.06 16.43
C ASN A 142 4.52 -12.16 15.05
N ARG A 143 3.18 -12.28 15.01
CA ARG A 143 2.41 -12.33 13.76
C ARG A 143 2.62 -11.09 12.90
N ARG A 144 2.53 -9.89 13.48
CA ARG A 144 2.65 -8.62 12.76
C ARG A 144 4.08 -8.29 12.31
N SER A 145 5.10 -8.93 12.89
CA SER A 145 6.51 -8.71 12.52
C SER A 145 6.84 -9.13 11.08
N VAL A 146 6.05 -10.05 10.51
CA VAL A 146 6.25 -10.65 9.19
C VAL A 146 5.28 -10.12 8.11
N TYR A 147 4.41 -9.17 8.47
CA TYR A 147 3.50 -8.51 7.53
C TYR A 147 4.25 -7.71 6.44
N GLU A 148 3.55 -7.40 5.36
CA GLU A 148 4.09 -6.51 4.32
C GLU A 148 4.24 -5.10 4.89
N LEU A 149 5.41 -4.49 4.68
CA LEU A 149 5.62 -3.10 5.06
C LEU A 149 5.30 -2.19 3.87
N GLN A 150 4.29 -1.35 4.03
CA GLN A 150 3.97 -0.27 3.10
C GLN A 150 4.30 1.06 3.79
N VAL A 151 5.03 1.93 3.11
CA VAL A 151 5.41 3.24 3.65
C VAL A 151 4.63 4.31 2.90
N GLU A 152 3.87 5.13 3.63
CA GLU A 152 3.17 6.25 3.02
C GLU A 152 4.15 7.39 2.69
N GLU A 153 3.97 7.98 1.52
CA GLU A 153 4.70 9.19 1.13
C GLU A 153 4.03 10.42 1.75
N TYR A 154 4.85 11.40 2.13
CA TYR A 154 4.39 12.69 2.60
C TYR A 154 4.77 13.79 1.62
N GLN A 155 4.06 14.91 1.66
CA GLN A 155 4.31 16.00 0.71
C GLN A 155 5.43 16.89 1.26
N ALA A 156 6.68 16.55 0.94
CA ALA A 156 7.87 17.25 1.44
C ALA A 156 7.91 18.75 1.12
N ASP A 157 7.13 19.22 0.15
CA ASP A 157 6.98 20.65 -0.15
C ASP A 157 6.13 21.37 0.90
N TYR A 158 5.16 20.68 1.50
CA TYR A 158 4.17 21.22 2.45
C TYR A 158 4.40 20.79 3.90
N GLU A 159 5.19 19.74 4.13
CA GLU A 159 5.33 19.10 5.42
C GLU A 159 6.80 18.88 5.80
N HIS A 160 7.09 18.95 7.11
CA HIS A 160 8.35 18.54 7.70
C HIS A 160 8.24 17.16 8.31
N PHE A 161 9.19 16.29 7.98
CA PHE A 161 9.29 14.97 8.61
C PHE A 161 9.95 15.09 9.98
N LEU A 162 9.31 14.54 11.00
CA LEU A 162 9.74 14.64 12.41
C LEU A 162 10.80 13.60 12.80
N GLY A 163 11.18 12.70 11.89
CA GLY A 163 12.16 11.64 12.17
C GLY A 163 11.57 10.37 12.78
N THR A 164 10.27 10.34 13.01
CA THR A 164 9.54 9.21 13.61
C THR A 164 8.41 8.73 12.70
N TYR A 165 7.94 7.52 12.96
CA TYR A 165 6.85 6.90 12.22
C TYR A 165 5.82 6.32 13.18
N THR A 166 4.58 6.33 12.74
CA THR A 166 3.48 5.61 13.37
C THR A 166 3.09 4.40 12.51
N ASP A 167 3.14 3.20 13.09
CA ASP A 167 2.75 1.95 12.42
C ASP A 167 1.25 1.66 12.63
N LEU A 168 0.50 1.52 11.54
CA LEU A 168 -0.90 1.13 11.51
C LEU A 168 -1.04 -0.30 10.99
N TYR A 169 -1.62 -1.18 11.80
CA TYR A 169 -1.79 -2.59 11.46
C TYR A 169 -3.12 -2.83 10.72
N ARG A 170 -3.06 -3.55 9.60
CA ARG A 170 -4.21 -4.07 8.84
C ARG A 170 -4.12 -5.60 8.80
N ASP A 171 -4.59 -6.24 9.87
CA ASP A 171 -4.46 -7.69 10.07
C ASP A 171 -5.22 -8.50 9.00
N ASP A 172 -6.32 -7.98 8.48
CA ASP A 172 -7.11 -8.58 7.40
C ASP A 172 -6.35 -8.59 6.05
N LEU A 173 -5.49 -7.60 5.84
CA LEU A 173 -4.67 -7.48 4.64
C LEU A 173 -3.27 -8.08 4.80
N LEU A 174 -2.86 -8.37 6.05
CA LEU A 174 -1.51 -8.78 6.44
C LEU A 174 -0.46 -7.70 6.10
N VAL A 175 -0.82 -6.44 6.34
CA VAL A 175 -0.02 -5.24 6.02
C VAL A 175 0.22 -4.39 7.27
N VAL A 176 1.41 -3.82 7.37
CA VAL A 176 1.77 -2.70 8.24
C VAL A 176 1.92 -1.46 7.37
N ILE A 177 1.08 -0.46 7.61
CA ILE A 177 1.19 0.85 6.97
C ILE A 177 2.00 1.73 7.90
N ARG A 178 3.19 2.12 7.46
CA ARG A 178 4.10 3.00 8.18
C ARG A 178 3.89 4.43 7.71
N VAL A 179 3.27 5.22 8.56
CA VAL A 179 2.95 6.63 8.29
C VAL A 179 4.05 7.51 8.88
N PRO A 180 4.69 8.38 8.09
CA PRO A 180 5.66 9.33 8.61
C PRO A 180 4.97 10.34 9.52
N ASP A 181 5.53 10.59 10.70
CA ASP A 181 5.04 11.66 11.56
C ASP A 181 5.50 13.00 10.96
N THR A 182 4.55 13.85 10.59
CA THR A 182 4.80 15.13 9.95
C THR A 182 4.17 16.29 10.69
N GLU A 183 4.70 17.48 10.43
CA GLU A 183 4.04 18.74 10.77
C GLU A 183 3.97 19.65 9.54
N PRO A 184 2.93 20.50 9.42
CA PRO A 184 2.86 21.48 8.34
C PRO A 184 4.06 22.43 8.40
N LYS A 185 4.62 22.76 7.23
CA LYS A 185 5.58 23.86 7.13
C LYS A 185 4.93 25.19 7.47
N SER A 186 5.75 26.19 7.79
CA SER A 186 5.25 27.53 8.03
C SER A 186 4.65 28.15 6.77
N ASP A 187 3.70 29.06 6.94
CA ASP A 187 3.13 29.87 5.85
C ASP A 187 4.22 30.56 5.00
N SER A 188 5.34 30.95 5.62
CA SER A 188 6.46 31.57 4.93
C SER A 188 7.13 30.59 3.96
N ASP A 189 7.41 29.37 4.41
CA ASP A 189 8.08 28.36 3.58
C ASP A 189 7.18 27.91 2.42
N ILE A 190 5.87 27.77 2.67
CA ILE A 190 4.88 27.45 1.63
C ILE A 190 4.78 28.59 0.62
N ALA A 191 4.72 29.83 1.08
CA ALA A 191 4.67 31.00 0.20
C ALA A 191 5.93 31.16 -0.65
N ASP A 192 7.11 30.81 -0.12
CA ASP A 192 8.38 30.84 -0.84
C ASP A 192 8.46 29.71 -1.89
N TYR A 193 8.03 28.50 -1.53
CA TYR A 193 7.89 27.40 -2.49
C TYR A 193 6.95 27.75 -3.65
N HIS A 194 5.75 28.25 -3.35
CA HIS A 194 4.81 28.69 -4.38
C HIS A 194 5.36 29.87 -5.21
N ALA A 195 6.13 30.77 -4.59
CA ALA A 195 6.80 31.86 -5.29
C ALA A 195 7.80 31.36 -6.34
N GLU A 196 8.55 30.30 -6.05
CA GLU A 196 9.48 29.68 -7.01
C GLU A 196 8.74 29.01 -8.16
N LEU A 197 7.67 28.24 -7.85
CA LEU A 197 6.82 27.61 -8.87
C LEU A 197 6.13 28.63 -9.77
N ALA A 198 5.67 29.74 -9.20
CA ALA A 198 4.95 30.76 -9.93
C ALA A 198 5.83 31.44 -11.01
N ILE A 199 7.15 31.52 -10.81
CA ILE A 199 8.08 32.06 -11.83
C ILE A 199 8.05 31.18 -13.09
N LYS A 200 8.17 29.87 -12.92
CA LYS A 200 8.12 28.90 -14.03
C LYS A 200 6.75 28.90 -14.71
N THR A 201 5.69 28.88 -13.91
CA THR A 201 4.31 28.90 -14.38
C THR A 201 4.02 30.13 -15.24
N ARG A 202 4.40 31.31 -14.74
CA ARG A 202 4.28 32.59 -15.46
C ARG A 202 5.07 32.57 -16.76
N PHE A 203 6.34 32.16 -16.70
CA PHE A 203 7.21 32.13 -17.86
C PHE A 203 6.65 31.22 -18.97
N ASN A 204 6.26 29.99 -18.62
CA ASN A 204 5.69 29.04 -19.57
C ASN A 204 4.40 29.57 -20.20
N ALA A 205 3.53 30.20 -19.40
CA ALA A 205 2.27 30.74 -19.90
C ALA A 205 2.46 31.94 -20.85
N VAL A 206 3.44 32.82 -20.58
CA VAL A 206 3.75 33.96 -21.47
C VAL A 206 4.23 33.46 -22.84
N TYR A 207 5.11 32.46 -22.85
CA TYR A 207 5.79 31.98 -24.05
C TYR A 207 5.13 30.77 -24.72
N ALA A 208 3.96 30.34 -24.24
CA ALA A 208 3.15 29.34 -24.93
C ALA A 208 2.76 29.83 -26.35
N ASP A 209 2.42 28.88 -27.22
CA ASP A 209 2.05 29.19 -28.60
C ASP A 209 0.84 30.16 -28.68
N ILE A 210 0.80 30.96 -29.73
CA ILE A 210 -0.34 31.83 -30.05
C ILE A 210 -1.13 31.18 -31.16
N GLU A 211 -2.40 30.92 -30.91
CA GLU A 211 -3.34 30.52 -31.95
C GLU A 211 -3.80 31.75 -32.72
N TYR A 212 -3.69 31.71 -34.04
CA TYR A 212 -4.18 32.74 -34.95
C TYR A 212 -4.65 32.08 -36.25
N ASN A 213 -5.88 32.40 -36.69
CA ASN A 213 -6.52 31.83 -37.87
C ASN A 213 -6.48 30.28 -37.94
N GLY A 214 -6.58 29.59 -36.80
CA GLY A 214 -6.59 28.13 -36.72
C GLY A 214 -5.20 27.46 -36.73
N HIS A 215 -4.12 28.24 -36.75
CA HIS A 215 -2.76 27.74 -36.65
C HIS A 215 -2.07 28.24 -35.37
N CYS A 216 -1.18 27.43 -34.81
CA CYS A 216 -0.38 27.78 -33.64
C CYS A 216 1.00 28.29 -34.07
N TYR A 217 1.41 29.43 -33.54
CA TYR A 217 2.70 30.05 -33.80
C TYR A 217 3.57 30.00 -32.53
N GLN A 218 4.78 29.49 -32.68
CA GLN A 218 5.72 29.32 -31.58
C GLN A 218 6.22 30.67 -31.07
N MET A 219 6.01 30.94 -29.78
CA MET A 219 6.48 32.17 -29.12
C MET A 219 7.71 31.95 -28.27
N GLY A 220 7.84 30.74 -27.71
CA GLY A 220 8.94 30.32 -26.86
C GLY A 220 10.26 30.12 -27.59
N GLN A 221 11.23 29.59 -26.85
CA GLN A 221 12.58 29.39 -27.33
C GLN A 221 12.65 28.23 -28.33
N GLY A 222 13.15 28.49 -29.53
CA GLY A 222 13.45 27.48 -30.54
C GLY A 222 14.70 26.67 -30.23
N LYS A 223 15.01 25.68 -31.08
CA LYS A 223 16.24 24.86 -30.99
C LYS A 223 17.53 25.68 -31.16
N ASP A 224 17.42 26.82 -31.83
CA ASP A 224 18.47 27.81 -32.05
C ASP A 224 18.69 28.74 -30.84
N GLY A 225 17.86 28.61 -29.79
CA GLY A 225 17.93 29.43 -28.60
C GLY A 225 17.25 30.80 -28.75
N ILE A 226 16.64 31.10 -29.90
CA ILE A 226 15.97 32.37 -30.18
C ILE A 226 14.47 32.23 -29.84
N TYR A 227 13.89 33.26 -29.23
CA TYR A 227 12.44 33.26 -28.98
C TYR A 227 11.69 33.56 -30.27
N GLY A 228 10.64 32.79 -30.56
CA GLY A 228 9.81 33.00 -31.74
C GLY A 228 9.22 34.41 -31.81
N ILE A 229 8.84 35.00 -30.67
CA ILE A 229 8.37 36.39 -30.60
C ILE A 229 9.42 37.42 -31.07
N ASP A 230 10.71 37.16 -30.87
CA ASP A 230 11.77 38.07 -31.32
C ASP A 230 11.92 38.01 -32.84
N ASN A 231 11.74 36.84 -33.45
CA ASN A 231 11.71 36.70 -34.90
C ASN A 231 10.54 37.51 -35.51
N PHE A 232 9.34 37.44 -34.92
CA PHE A 232 8.19 38.24 -35.35
C PHE A 232 8.48 39.75 -35.24
N LYS A 233 9.07 40.21 -34.12
CA LYS A 233 9.44 41.62 -33.92
C LYS A 233 10.53 42.10 -34.89
N ASN A 234 11.46 41.23 -35.26
CA ASN A 234 12.49 41.54 -36.25
C ASN A 234 11.88 41.80 -37.63
N VAL A 235 10.83 41.06 -38.01
CA VAL A 235 10.08 41.35 -39.25
C VAL A 235 9.45 42.73 -39.20
N LEU A 236 8.76 43.09 -38.10
CA LEU A 236 8.21 44.44 -37.94
C LEU A 236 9.28 45.53 -38.05
N THR A 237 10.43 45.30 -37.43
CA THR A 237 11.57 46.23 -37.45
C THR A 237 12.13 46.39 -38.86
N SER A 238 12.25 45.29 -39.61
CA SER A 238 12.74 45.34 -40.99
C SER A 238 11.83 46.15 -41.91
N ILE A 239 10.51 46.04 -41.73
CA ILE A 239 9.51 46.80 -42.50
C ILE A 239 9.47 48.27 -42.04
N ALA A 240 9.71 48.54 -40.75
CA ALA A 240 9.84 49.92 -40.27
C ALA A 240 11.07 50.64 -40.86
N ILE A 241 12.16 49.90 -41.12
CA ILE A 241 13.37 50.42 -41.78
C ILE A 241 13.15 50.60 -43.30
N ASP A 242 12.41 49.68 -43.93
CA ASP A 242 12.08 49.72 -45.35
C ASP A 242 10.58 49.52 -45.58
N PRO A 243 9.79 50.61 -45.56
CA PRO A 243 8.33 50.54 -45.70
C PRO A 243 7.85 49.96 -47.03
N SER A 244 8.72 49.88 -48.05
CA SER A 244 8.34 49.28 -49.34
C SER A 244 7.99 47.78 -49.21
N LYS A 245 8.42 47.14 -48.13
CA LYS A 245 8.19 45.72 -47.83
C LYS A 245 6.84 45.42 -47.15
N GLU A 246 6.05 46.44 -46.82
CA GLU A 246 4.76 46.24 -46.13
C GLU A 246 3.77 45.38 -46.93
N GLY A 247 3.85 45.42 -48.27
CA GLY A 247 3.01 44.62 -49.16
C GLY A 247 3.52 43.19 -49.44
N GLU A 248 4.68 42.80 -48.89
CA GLU A 248 5.25 41.47 -49.12
C GLU A 248 4.57 40.41 -48.24
N THR A 249 4.49 39.19 -48.76
CA THR A 249 4.05 38.01 -48.00
C THR A 249 5.24 37.35 -47.33
N VAL A 250 5.15 37.11 -46.03
CA VAL A 250 6.15 36.41 -45.23
C VAL A 250 5.67 34.97 -45.00
N TYR A 251 6.38 34.00 -45.55
CA TYR A 251 6.07 32.59 -45.30
C TYR A 251 6.65 32.17 -43.95
N TRP A 252 5.77 31.77 -43.04
CA TRP A 252 6.12 31.37 -41.68
C TRP A 252 5.89 29.88 -41.45
N ILE A 253 6.72 29.25 -40.62
CA ILE A 253 6.55 27.86 -40.22
C ILE A 253 5.79 27.82 -38.90
N THR A 254 4.60 27.23 -38.91
CA THR A 254 3.75 27.06 -37.74
C THR A 254 4.33 26.01 -36.78
N ALA A 255 3.78 25.91 -35.57
CA ALA A 255 4.17 24.88 -34.60
C ALA A 255 3.94 23.44 -35.11
N SER A 256 3.01 23.24 -36.05
CA SER A 256 2.76 21.95 -36.71
C SER A 256 3.70 21.66 -37.89
N ASN A 257 4.69 22.54 -38.13
CA ASN A 257 5.59 22.54 -39.31
C ASN A 257 4.88 22.77 -40.65
N GLU A 258 3.71 23.39 -40.65
CA GLU A 258 3.04 23.86 -41.87
C GLU A 258 3.60 25.23 -42.26
N VAL A 259 3.64 25.51 -43.57
CA VAL A 259 4.11 26.81 -44.08
C VAL A 259 2.90 27.67 -44.41
N GLU A 260 2.72 28.76 -43.67
CA GLU A 260 1.59 29.67 -43.81
C GLU A 260 2.05 31.05 -44.32
N PRO A 261 1.37 31.62 -45.34
CA PRO A 261 1.62 32.99 -45.78
C PRO A 261 1.04 33.99 -44.76
N LEU A 262 1.90 34.85 -44.21
CA LEU A 262 1.51 35.94 -43.33
C LEU A 262 1.71 37.29 -44.01
N SER A 263 0.70 38.15 -43.93
CA SER A 263 0.84 39.57 -44.22
C SER A 263 1.47 40.31 -43.05
N TYR A 264 1.91 41.54 -43.30
CA TYR A 264 2.34 42.45 -42.23
C TYR A 264 1.26 42.66 -41.16
N SER A 265 -0.01 42.67 -41.55
CA SER A 265 -1.14 42.83 -40.62
C SER A 265 -1.32 41.61 -39.71
N ASP A 266 -1.09 40.40 -40.23
CA ASP A 266 -1.16 39.16 -39.45
C ASP A 266 -0.04 39.12 -38.40
N ILE A 267 1.18 39.50 -38.80
CA ILE A 267 2.33 39.58 -37.89
C ILE A 267 2.05 40.59 -36.76
N LYS A 268 1.49 41.76 -37.08
CA LYS A 268 1.07 42.74 -36.06
C LYS A 268 0.02 42.16 -35.12
N ALA A 269 -0.96 41.44 -35.64
CA ALA A 269 -2.02 40.83 -34.84
C ALA A 269 -1.48 39.77 -33.88
N ILE A 270 -0.62 38.86 -34.37
CA ILE A 270 0.03 37.81 -33.55
C ILE A 270 0.87 38.43 -32.43
N ILE A 271 1.70 39.43 -32.73
CA ILE A 271 2.48 40.17 -31.72
C ILE A 271 1.56 40.89 -30.73
N GLY A 272 0.46 41.46 -31.22
CA GLY A 272 -0.58 42.08 -30.40
C GLY A 272 -1.13 41.10 -29.37
N SER A 273 -1.58 39.92 -29.81
CA SER A 273 -2.09 38.85 -28.95
C SER A 273 -1.06 38.38 -27.92
N PHE A 274 0.22 38.26 -28.30
CA PHE A 274 1.30 37.94 -27.36
C PHE A 274 1.42 39.01 -26.27
N ASN A 275 1.47 40.29 -26.65
CA ASN A 275 1.62 41.40 -25.72
C ASN A 275 0.40 41.54 -24.78
N GLU A 276 -0.82 41.30 -25.28
CA GLU A 276 -2.04 41.28 -24.47
C GLU A 276 -2.01 40.15 -23.44
N ARG A 277 -1.62 38.94 -23.85
CA ARG A 277 -1.43 37.80 -22.96
C ARG A 277 -0.37 38.11 -21.89
N GLN A 278 0.79 38.63 -22.30
CA GLN A 278 1.86 39.00 -21.38
C GLN A 278 1.38 40.03 -20.36
N ARG A 279 0.64 41.06 -20.78
CA ARG A 279 0.06 42.07 -19.90
C ARG A 279 -0.93 41.46 -18.92
N ARG A 280 -1.85 40.60 -19.39
CA ARG A 280 -2.85 39.92 -18.55
C ARG A 280 -2.16 39.10 -17.47
N ILE A 281 -1.25 38.21 -17.86
CA ILE A 281 -0.50 37.35 -16.93
C ILE A 281 0.30 38.19 -15.93
N PHE A 282 0.89 39.32 -16.35
CA PHE A 282 1.62 40.19 -15.43
C PHE A 282 0.71 40.82 -14.38
N VAL A 283 -0.50 41.22 -14.76
CA VAL A 283 -1.50 41.78 -13.82
C VAL A 283 -1.98 40.70 -12.85
N GLU A 284 -2.32 39.50 -13.35
CA GLU A 284 -2.72 38.35 -12.52
C GLU A 284 -1.61 37.97 -11.54
N TYR A 285 -0.38 37.84 -12.03
CA TYR A 285 0.79 37.54 -11.20
C TYR A 285 1.05 38.64 -10.15
N SER A 286 0.89 39.91 -10.52
CA SER A 286 1.06 41.03 -9.58
C SER A 286 0.00 41.01 -8.48
N ALA A 287 -1.25 40.70 -8.81
CA ALA A 287 -2.32 40.57 -7.83
C ALA A 287 -2.04 39.40 -6.88
N TRP A 288 -1.68 38.24 -7.43
CA TRP A 288 -1.30 37.07 -6.65
C TRP A 288 -0.09 37.33 -5.74
N ARG A 289 0.96 37.99 -6.24
CA ARG A 289 2.19 38.31 -5.49
C ARG A 289 1.95 39.26 -4.31
N LYS A 290 0.89 40.07 -4.36
CA LYS A 290 0.47 40.96 -3.25
C LYS A 290 -0.32 40.22 -2.17
N GLY A 291 -0.83 39.02 -2.45
CA GLY A 291 -1.53 38.18 -1.48
C GLY A 291 -0.58 37.38 -0.59
N ASP A 292 -1.14 36.42 0.16
CA ASP A 292 -0.39 35.54 1.06
C ASP A 292 0.52 34.56 0.30
N ARG A 293 0.12 34.15 -0.91
CA ARG A 293 0.78 33.14 -1.77
C ARG A 293 0.70 31.71 -1.20
N LEU A 294 -0.26 31.46 -0.32
CA LEU A 294 -0.54 30.11 0.20
C LEU A 294 -1.27 29.23 -0.83
N SER A 295 -1.83 29.83 -1.87
CA SER A 295 -2.34 29.12 -3.04
C SER A 295 -1.38 29.23 -4.22
N LEU A 296 -1.28 28.16 -5.02
CA LEU A 296 -0.51 28.15 -6.25
C LEU A 296 -0.96 29.25 -7.23
N PHE A 297 0.01 29.89 -7.89
CA PHE A 297 -0.29 30.80 -9.00
C PHE A 297 -0.77 29.99 -10.20
N THR A 298 -1.89 30.40 -10.78
CA THR A 298 -2.44 29.84 -12.02
C THR A 298 -2.69 30.98 -13.00
N CYS A 299 -2.50 30.71 -14.30
CA CYS A 299 -2.77 31.66 -15.36
C CYS A 299 -4.11 31.33 -16.01
N SER A 300 -4.93 32.35 -16.27
CA SER A 300 -6.17 32.24 -17.05
C SER A 300 -6.02 32.63 -18.52
#